data_AF-A0A9P4TJ11-F1
#
_entry.id   AF-A0A9P4TJ11-F1
#
_cell.length_a   1.000
_cell.length_b   1.000
_cell.length_c   1.000
_cell.angle_alpha   90.00
_cell.angle_beta   90.00
_cell.angle_gamma   90.00
#
_symmetry.space_group_name_H-M   'P 1'
#
loop_
_entity.id
_entity.type
_entity.pdbx_description
1 polymer ?
#
loop_
_entity_poly.entity_id
_entity_poly.type
_entity_poly.pdbx_seq_one_letter_code
_entity_poly.pdbx_strand_id
1 'polypeptide(L)'
;MSSIQITPVVQSIQSRRNIGAIATNVDVNNLTEQDWKVIHDGLYTHSVLVLKNQAHATPKAQFELTQRFDPSCSAYGHGKTLDAKRSILHPDLKTIPHQPQVQVIGNGFVEEFEGLQNITLKHPHHKTFHKTAIPDADDLDFTRFYRWHIDAALYDLQPPRVTSLMAVKVPKGRTQTLRYDDGSGDELQVPLGTTAFVSGYTMYDILSESEKEFARTTQVEYAAHPYIWMSSAKSRSTGLGLESDGLELPANELPPVDESKIMKLPMLWKNPLTGKLALQIHPSAVRKLHLKDGSVVDDLRTVREIVYKLQRPGIAPDLVYCHDWEEGDLVLFNNQGTIHSVVGAFAPDEVRVFRQCNLASSTPPEGPDGAPHEAAWAQPLRMIPFLGYHHVLMILIAIAIILLSLLLAGCSSTSPLIPGIFLISLWYEKYTPTYSTEQVDPGVTQAIANIVGNAQLGVRVGYFGICINRDAGGYICSNNATALVENLSMDQDPLNLVWVAATFKDAVVFPYLLIVALILAFFTFILLATFPGWHEERDERTGSDVDVKPFPSRPVSQVALALIFISSIFVLVSVLWQHTASVAAATIAQDLGNGSVKSGVGTSAMVLGWFGFVLLIIVTIGLLVMIISIVVLDRLTDD
;
A
#
# COMPACT_ATOMS: atom_id res chain seq x y z
N MET A 1 -34.20 9.90 9.48
CA MET A 1 -33.69 9.41 10.78
C MET A 1 -33.34 7.95 10.60
N SER A 2 -32.23 7.47 11.18
CA SER A 2 -31.88 6.05 11.11
C SER A 2 -32.91 5.21 11.87
N SER A 3 -33.20 4.00 11.38
CA SER A 3 -34.05 3.03 12.08
C SER A 3 -33.26 2.04 12.94
N ILE A 4 -31.92 2.14 12.92
CA ILE A 4 -31.02 1.27 13.66
C ILE A 4 -31.19 1.52 15.15
N GLN A 5 -31.30 0.43 15.91
CA GLN A 5 -31.35 0.45 17.36
C GLN A 5 -30.12 -0.26 17.91
N ILE A 6 -29.40 0.41 18.80
CA ILE A 6 -28.23 -0.15 19.49
C ILE A 6 -28.61 -0.41 20.95
N THR A 7 -28.47 -1.66 21.37
CA THR A 7 -28.73 -2.09 22.74
C THR A 7 -27.48 -2.77 23.30
N PRO A 8 -26.95 -2.36 24.46
CA PRO A 8 -25.83 -3.04 25.10
C PRO A 8 -26.09 -4.54 25.29
N VAL A 9 -25.06 -5.37 25.14
CA VAL A 9 -25.19 -6.82 25.36
C VAL A 9 -25.56 -7.07 26.83
N VAL A 10 -26.50 -7.98 27.06
CA VAL A 10 -26.97 -8.33 28.40
C VAL A 10 -25.83 -8.89 29.24
N GLN A 11 -25.75 -8.44 30.49
CA GLN A 11 -24.73 -8.86 31.44
C GLN A 11 -25.34 -9.60 32.62
N SER A 12 -24.66 -10.63 33.11
CA SER A 12 -25.00 -11.20 34.41
C SER A 12 -24.71 -10.18 35.51
N ILE A 13 -25.41 -10.27 36.65
CA ILE A 13 -25.21 -9.36 37.80
C ILE A 13 -23.75 -9.37 38.31
N GLN A 14 -23.04 -10.48 38.12
CA GLN A 14 -21.65 -10.67 38.54
C GLN A 14 -20.61 -10.18 37.51
N SER A 15 -21.04 -9.77 36.32
CA SER A 15 -20.15 -9.34 35.25
C SER A 15 -19.68 -7.90 35.46
N ARG A 16 -18.37 -7.66 35.34
CA ARG A 16 -17.76 -6.31 35.36
C ARG A 16 -17.44 -5.79 33.96
N ARG A 17 -17.70 -6.58 32.90
CA ARG A 17 -17.38 -6.20 31.52
C ARG A 17 -18.15 -4.94 31.09
N ASN A 18 -17.52 -4.05 30.33
CA ASN A 18 -18.18 -2.89 29.73
C ASN A 18 -17.85 -2.84 28.23
N ILE A 19 -18.35 -3.83 27.51
CA ILE A 19 -18.04 -4.09 26.10
C ILE A 19 -19.22 -4.80 25.44
N GLY A 20 -19.47 -4.49 24.18
CA GLY A 20 -20.48 -5.17 23.38
C GLY A 20 -21.83 -4.44 23.34
N ALA A 21 -22.34 -4.26 22.12
CA ALA A 21 -23.72 -3.90 21.86
C ALA A 21 -24.25 -4.66 20.63
N ILE A 22 -25.57 -4.77 20.54
CA ILE A 22 -26.31 -5.39 19.45
C ILE A 22 -26.99 -4.27 18.65
N ALA A 23 -26.78 -4.26 17.34
CA ALA A 23 -27.48 -3.40 16.40
C ALA A 23 -28.51 -4.22 15.60
N THR A 24 -29.75 -3.77 15.62
CA THR A 24 -30.86 -4.33 14.83
C THR A 24 -31.34 -3.33 13.78
N ASN A 25 -32.10 -3.81 12.79
CA ASN A 25 -32.58 -3.03 11.64
C ASN A 25 -31.44 -2.44 10.78
N VAL A 26 -30.37 -3.22 10.62
CA VAL A 26 -29.22 -2.86 9.77
C VAL A 26 -29.31 -3.66 8.47
N ASP A 27 -29.02 -3.02 7.34
CA ASP A 27 -28.73 -3.70 6.08
C ASP A 27 -27.40 -3.18 5.54
N VAL A 28 -26.33 -3.96 5.72
CA VAL A 28 -24.99 -3.51 5.32
C VAL A 28 -24.80 -3.35 3.82
N ASN A 29 -25.65 -3.94 3.00
CA ASN A 29 -25.60 -3.72 1.55
C ASN A 29 -26.19 -2.35 1.14
N ASN A 30 -26.94 -1.70 2.03
CA ASN A 30 -27.65 -0.45 1.73
C ASN A 30 -27.68 0.49 2.94
N LEU A 31 -26.51 1.04 3.28
CA LEU A 31 -26.35 1.98 4.39
C LEU A 31 -26.50 3.44 3.94
N THR A 32 -27.38 4.18 4.61
CA THR A 32 -27.40 5.64 4.49
C THR A 32 -26.27 6.29 5.30
N GLU A 33 -25.99 7.58 5.06
CA GLU A 33 -25.04 8.34 5.90
C GLU A 33 -25.46 8.39 7.37
N GLN A 34 -26.76 8.44 7.66
CA GLN A 34 -27.24 8.44 9.04
C GLN A 34 -27.05 7.07 9.70
N ASP A 35 -27.29 5.97 8.98
CA ASP A 35 -27.05 4.62 9.48
C ASP A 35 -25.58 4.39 9.80
N TRP A 36 -24.71 4.87 8.92
CA TRP A 36 -23.28 4.85 9.14
C TRP A 36 -22.88 5.57 10.41
N LYS A 37 -23.38 6.79 10.65
CA LYS A 37 -23.06 7.53 11.87
C LYS A 37 -23.45 6.74 13.14
N VAL A 38 -24.61 6.09 13.13
CA VAL A 38 -25.06 5.25 14.25
C VAL A 38 -24.13 4.05 14.46
N ILE A 39 -23.73 3.37 13.38
CA ILE A 39 -22.78 2.23 13.44
C ILE A 39 -21.41 2.68 13.93
N HIS A 40 -20.88 3.77 13.37
CA HIS A 40 -19.58 4.35 13.74
C HIS A 40 -19.54 4.70 15.23
N ASP A 41 -20.51 5.50 15.69
CA ASP A 41 -20.54 5.95 17.08
C ASP A 41 -20.81 4.79 18.03
N GLY A 42 -21.70 3.87 17.64
CA GLY A 42 -22.00 2.66 18.38
C GLY A 42 -20.77 1.78 18.59
N LEU A 43 -19.98 1.56 17.54
CA LEU A 43 -18.76 0.78 17.62
C LEU A 43 -17.73 1.42 18.55
N TYR A 44 -17.45 2.71 18.40
CA TYR A 44 -16.44 3.36 19.27
C TYR A 44 -16.93 3.59 20.70
N THR A 45 -18.25 3.58 20.94
CA THR A 45 -18.82 3.64 22.30
C THR A 45 -18.75 2.28 23.00
N HIS A 46 -19.06 1.19 22.30
CA HIS A 46 -19.20 -0.15 22.91
C HIS A 46 -18.05 -1.11 22.60
N SER A 47 -17.08 -0.67 21.78
CA SER A 47 -15.90 -1.40 21.29
C SER A 47 -16.14 -2.68 20.49
N VAL A 48 -17.28 -3.34 20.66
CA VAL A 48 -17.76 -4.47 19.86
C VAL A 48 -19.23 -4.21 19.52
N LEU A 49 -19.59 -4.33 18.25
CA LEU A 49 -20.95 -4.11 17.75
C LEU A 49 -21.37 -5.31 16.89
N VAL A 50 -22.40 -6.02 17.34
CA VAL A 50 -22.98 -7.18 16.65
C VAL A 50 -24.13 -6.70 15.77
N LEU A 51 -23.98 -6.75 14.45
CA LEU A 51 -25.05 -6.47 13.50
C LEU A 51 -25.79 -7.78 13.22
N LYS A 52 -27.05 -7.89 13.67
CA LYS A 52 -27.85 -9.12 13.52
C LYS A 52 -28.41 -9.27 12.12
N ASN A 53 -28.71 -10.50 11.71
CA ASN A 53 -29.45 -10.84 10.48
C ASN A 53 -28.79 -10.34 9.17
N GLN A 54 -27.47 -10.49 9.04
CA GLN A 54 -26.68 -10.05 7.88
C GLN A 54 -26.33 -11.20 6.91
N ALA A 55 -27.08 -12.31 6.91
CA ALA A 55 -26.78 -13.46 6.04
C ALA A 55 -26.75 -13.10 4.54
N HIS A 56 -27.45 -12.04 4.15
CA HIS A 56 -27.48 -11.47 2.80
C HIS A 56 -26.32 -10.52 2.49
N ALA A 57 -25.45 -10.21 3.46
CA ALA A 57 -24.29 -9.34 3.25
C ALA A 57 -23.33 -9.95 2.23
N THR A 58 -22.93 -9.16 1.23
CA THR A 58 -21.91 -9.58 0.26
C THR A 58 -20.49 -9.37 0.81
N PRO A 59 -19.46 -10.10 0.31
CA PRO A 59 -18.07 -9.80 0.68
C PRO A 59 -17.68 -8.35 0.38
N LYS A 60 -18.20 -7.81 -0.73
CA LYS A 60 -18.00 -6.41 -1.12
C LYS A 60 -18.57 -5.45 -0.09
N ALA A 61 -19.83 -5.63 0.35
CA ALA A 61 -20.44 -4.78 1.36
C ALA A 61 -19.71 -4.86 2.72
N GLN A 62 -19.26 -6.05 3.11
CA GLN A 62 -18.42 -6.23 4.31
C GLN A 62 -17.11 -5.43 4.21
N PHE A 63 -16.45 -5.50 3.04
CA PHE A 63 -15.24 -4.72 2.77
C PHE A 63 -15.52 -3.21 2.80
N GLU A 64 -16.53 -2.72 2.10
CA GLU A 64 -16.88 -1.29 2.02
C GLU A 64 -17.23 -0.73 3.40
N LEU A 65 -18.00 -1.47 4.22
CA LEU A 65 -18.30 -1.09 5.59
C LEU A 65 -17.03 -1.00 6.46
N THR A 66 -16.12 -1.96 6.33
CA THR A 66 -14.86 -1.98 7.09
C THR A 66 -13.95 -0.81 6.65
N GLN A 67 -13.84 -0.59 5.34
CA GLN A 67 -13.05 0.49 4.75
C GLN A 67 -13.56 1.87 5.15
N ARG A 68 -14.86 2.02 5.42
CA ARG A 68 -15.45 3.32 5.77
C ARG A 68 -14.88 3.92 7.07
N PHE A 69 -14.30 3.11 7.96
CA PHE A 69 -13.57 3.57 9.15
C PHE A 69 -12.20 4.20 8.82
N ASP A 70 -11.64 3.92 7.64
CA ASP A 70 -10.39 4.48 7.11
C ASP A 70 -10.45 4.48 5.56
N PRO A 71 -11.08 5.48 4.92
CA PRO A 71 -11.34 5.44 3.48
C PRO A 71 -10.08 5.35 2.60
N SER A 72 -8.90 5.66 3.15
CA SER A 72 -7.61 5.59 2.45
C SER A 72 -6.96 4.20 2.47
N CYS A 73 -7.45 3.26 3.27
CA CYS A 73 -6.93 1.90 3.28
C CYS A 73 -7.52 1.05 2.15
N SER A 74 -6.74 0.13 1.59
CA SER A 74 -7.23 -0.80 0.55
C SER A 74 -6.58 -2.19 0.61
N ALA A 75 -5.51 -2.35 1.39
CA ALA A 75 -4.76 -3.59 1.53
C ALA A 75 -5.17 -4.35 2.79
N TYR A 76 -5.14 -5.68 2.72
CA TYR A 76 -5.36 -6.57 3.86
C TYR A 76 -4.36 -6.29 5.00
N GLY A 77 -4.82 -6.33 6.25
CA GLY A 77 -4.07 -5.89 7.44
C GLY A 77 -2.71 -6.57 7.69
N HIS A 78 -2.48 -7.73 7.07
CA HIS A 78 -1.21 -8.47 7.15
C HIS A 78 -0.42 -8.52 5.82
N GLY A 79 -0.89 -7.80 4.79
CA GLY A 79 -0.24 -7.77 3.47
C GLY A 79 -0.10 -9.14 2.82
N LYS A 80 0.88 -9.29 1.93
CA LYS A 80 1.32 -10.59 1.38
C LYS A 80 2.40 -11.17 2.28
N THR A 81 2.20 -12.37 2.81
CA THR A 81 3.21 -13.05 3.64
C THR A 81 4.43 -13.42 2.79
N LEU A 82 5.60 -12.87 3.12
CA LEU A 82 6.86 -13.10 2.39
C LEU A 82 7.36 -14.56 2.48
N ASP A 83 7.06 -15.25 3.58
CA ASP A 83 7.39 -16.67 3.79
C ASP A 83 6.23 -17.42 4.48
N ALA A 84 5.29 -17.86 3.65
CA ALA A 84 4.07 -18.53 4.08
C ALA A 84 4.30 -19.84 4.85
N LYS A 85 5.43 -20.54 4.64
CA LYS A 85 5.69 -21.84 5.28
C LYS A 85 6.17 -21.71 6.71
N ARG A 86 6.89 -20.63 7.04
CA ARG A 86 7.46 -20.37 8.38
C ARG A 86 6.58 -19.46 9.23
N SER A 87 5.59 -18.80 8.64
CA SER A 87 4.67 -17.90 9.34
C SER A 87 3.55 -18.68 10.05
N ILE A 88 3.27 -18.31 11.31
CA ILE A 88 2.17 -18.89 12.09
C ILE A 88 0.77 -18.40 11.68
N LEU A 89 0.65 -17.46 10.74
CA LEU A 89 -0.65 -16.91 10.29
C LEU A 89 -1.25 -17.61 9.06
N HIS A 90 -0.42 -18.27 8.24
CA HIS A 90 -0.84 -18.69 6.90
C HIS A 90 -1.66 -20.00 6.80
N PRO A 91 -1.54 -21.03 7.66
CA PRO A 91 -2.21 -22.29 7.38
C PRO A 91 -3.75 -22.20 7.35
N ASP A 92 -4.33 -21.16 7.95
CA ASP A 92 -5.76 -21.14 8.30
C ASP A 92 -6.62 -20.17 7.46
N LEU A 93 -6.01 -19.33 6.60
CA LEU A 93 -6.73 -18.32 5.78
C LEU A 93 -6.94 -18.78 4.33
N LYS A 94 -8.14 -18.55 3.77
CA LYS A 94 -8.42 -18.73 2.33
C LYS A 94 -8.97 -17.44 1.72
N THR A 95 -8.28 -16.89 0.72
CA THR A 95 -8.67 -15.60 0.11
C THR A 95 -9.82 -15.75 -0.88
N ILE A 96 -10.85 -14.91 -0.76
CA ILE A 96 -11.97 -14.87 -1.72
C ILE A 96 -11.47 -14.28 -3.06
N PRO A 97 -11.54 -15.00 -4.21
CA PRO A 97 -10.94 -14.54 -5.46
C PRO A 97 -11.51 -13.22 -6.00
N HIS A 98 -12.82 -13.01 -5.85
CA HIS A 98 -13.51 -11.82 -6.37
C HIS A 98 -13.53 -10.64 -5.38
N GLN A 99 -13.08 -10.84 -4.14
CA GLN A 99 -12.91 -9.79 -3.12
C GLN A 99 -11.72 -10.13 -2.19
N PRO A 100 -10.46 -9.94 -2.63
CA PRO A 100 -9.28 -10.46 -1.93
C PRO A 100 -9.00 -9.87 -0.53
N GLN A 101 -9.66 -8.77 -0.16
CA GLN A 101 -9.59 -8.18 1.17
C GLN A 101 -10.35 -8.99 2.23
N VAL A 102 -11.25 -9.88 1.78
CA VAL A 102 -12.05 -10.73 2.65
C VAL A 102 -11.51 -12.16 2.62
N GLN A 103 -11.18 -12.68 3.80
CA GLN A 103 -10.64 -14.03 3.99
C GLN A 103 -11.73 -14.96 4.54
N VAL A 104 -11.71 -16.22 4.13
CA VAL A 104 -12.53 -17.29 4.68
C VAL A 104 -11.71 -18.03 5.73
N ILE A 105 -12.27 -18.15 6.94
CA ILE A 105 -11.68 -18.83 8.08
C ILE A 105 -12.72 -19.78 8.71
N GLY A 106 -12.27 -20.82 9.41
CA GLY A 106 -13.22 -21.77 9.96
C GLY A 106 -12.63 -23.13 10.33
N ASN A 107 -13.47 -24.15 10.28
CA ASN A 107 -13.11 -25.54 10.53
C ASN A 107 -13.85 -26.47 9.57
N GLY A 108 -13.21 -27.57 9.19
CA GLY A 108 -13.83 -28.64 8.42
C GLY A 108 -13.79 -28.44 6.91
N PHE A 109 -14.33 -29.42 6.19
CA PHE A 109 -14.38 -29.43 4.73
C PHE A 109 -15.53 -28.57 4.19
N VAL A 110 -15.25 -27.80 3.14
CA VAL A 110 -16.21 -26.97 2.41
C VAL A 110 -16.07 -27.25 0.92
N GLU A 111 -17.12 -27.77 0.30
CA GLU A 111 -17.13 -28.14 -1.12
C GLU A 111 -17.03 -26.91 -2.03
N GLU A 112 -17.84 -25.88 -1.78
CA GLU A 112 -17.78 -24.63 -2.53
C GLU A 112 -18.22 -23.44 -1.67
N PHE A 113 -17.50 -22.32 -1.74
CA PHE A 113 -17.89 -21.08 -1.08
C PHE A 113 -17.21 -19.86 -1.74
N GLU A 114 -18.00 -18.88 -2.20
CA GLU A 114 -17.50 -17.58 -2.72
C GLU A 114 -16.44 -17.71 -3.85
N GLY A 115 -16.54 -18.78 -4.66
CA GLY A 115 -15.60 -19.11 -5.75
C GLY A 115 -14.40 -19.96 -5.33
N LEU A 116 -14.30 -20.37 -4.07
CA LEU A 116 -13.37 -21.38 -3.59
C LEU A 116 -14.00 -22.76 -3.72
N GLN A 117 -13.22 -23.78 -4.11
CA GLN A 117 -13.68 -25.15 -4.26
C GLN A 117 -12.80 -26.12 -3.48
N ASN A 118 -13.42 -27.14 -2.88
CA ASN A 118 -12.78 -28.24 -2.15
C ASN A 118 -11.75 -27.78 -1.12
N ILE A 119 -12.10 -26.77 -0.32
CA ILE A 119 -11.21 -26.23 0.71
C ILE A 119 -11.43 -26.97 2.04
N THR A 120 -10.35 -27.17 2.78
CA THR A 120 -10.42 -27.56 4.20
C THR A 120 -9.97 -26.38 5.03
N LEU A 121 -10.86 -25.90 5.90
CA LEU A 121 -10.58 -24.85 6.87
C LEU A 121 -10.08 -25.50 8.16
N LYS A 122 -9.16 -24.83 8.85
CA LYS A 122 -8.57 -25.33 10.08
C LYS A 122 -8.72 -24.30 11.18
N HIS A 123 -9.35 -24.70 12.27
CA HIS A 123 -9.48 -23.85 13.43
C HIS A 123 -8.16 -23.78 14.20
N PRO A 124 -7.69 -22.58 14.60
CA PRO A 124 -6.54 -22.46 15.48
C PRO A 124 -6.82 -23.11 16.83
N HIS A 125 -5.87 -23.91 17.33
CA HIS A 125 -6.07 -24.74 18.51
C HIS A 125 -4.91 -24.59 19.48
N HIS A 126 -5.19 -24.43 20.77
CA HIS A 126 -4.14 -24.17 21.78
C HIS A 126 -2.98 -25.18 21.73
N LYS A 127 -3.25 -26.47 21.51
CA LYS A 127 -2.22 -27.53 21.49
C LYS A 127 -1.12 -27.35 20.44
N THR A 128 -1.37 -26.56 19.38
CA THR A 128 -0.34 -26.31 18.36
C THR A 128 0.59 -25.16 18.74
N PHE A 129 0.17 -24.26 19.65
CA PHE A 129 0.86 -23.01 19.93
C PHE A 129 1.31 -22.85 21.39
N HIS A 130 0.60 -23.46 22.34
CA HIS A 130 0.90 -23.37 23.77
C HIS A 130 2.05 -24.31 24.15
N LYS A 131 2.75 -23.99 25.25
CA LYS A 131 3.81 -24.84 25.81
C LYS A 131 3.24 -26.11 26.44
N THR A 132 2.08 -25.99 27.06
CA THR A 132 1.31 -27.10 27.62
C THR A 132 -0.01 -27.25 26.88
N ALA A 133 -0.54 -28.46 26.81
CA ALA A 133 -1.80 -28.76 26.16
C ALA A 133 -2.76 -29.43 27.15
N ILE A 134 -4.06 -29.24 26.92
CA ILE A 134 -5.10 -30.06 27.53
C ILE A 134 -4.93 -31.50 27.00
N PRO A 135 -5.05 -32.54 27.85
CA PRO A 135 -4.98 -33.93 27.41
C PRO A 135 -6.03 -34.26 26.35
N ASP A 136 -5.68 -35.12 25.39
CA ASP A 136 -6.58 -35.47 24.26
C ASP A 136 -7.95 -36.02 24.71
N ALA A 137 -7.99 -36.70 25.87
CA ALA A 137 -9.24 -37.23 26.44
C ALA A 137 -10.24 -36.14 26.88
N ASP A 138 -9.73 -34.94 27.17
CA ASP A 138 -10.46 -33.80 27.73
C ASP A 138 -10.69 -32.69 26.67
N ASP A 139 -10.06 -32.80 25.49
CA ASP A 139 -9.91 -31.72 24.50
C ASP A 139 -11.24 -31.23 23.90
N LEU A 140 -12.29 -32.05 23.92
CA LEU A 140 -13.63 -31.64 23.47
C LEU A 140 -14.48 -31.00 24.57
N ASP A 141 -14.19 -31.26 25.84
CA ASP A 141 -14.93 -30.68 26.97
C ASP A 141 -14.25 -29.43 27.52
N PHE A 142 -12.92 -29.34 27.35
CA PHE A 142 -12.09 -28.26 27.87
C PHE A 142 -11.29 -27.58 26.75
N THR A 143 -11.14 -26.26 26.86
CA THR A 143 -10.38 -25.44 25.89
C THR A 143 -9.54 -24.39 26.60
N ARG A 144 -8.68 -23.70 25.85
CA ARG A 144 -7.99 -22.48 26.29
C ARG A 144 -8.20 -21.35 25.29
N PHE A 145 -7.85 -20.13 25.68
CA PHE A 145 -7.65 -19.06 24.70
C PHE A 145 -6.51 -19.46 23.76
N TYR A 146 -6.71 -19.39 22.44
CA TYR A 146 -5.63 -19.70 21.52
C TYR A 146 -4.48 -18.69 21.63
N ARG A 147 -4.78 -17.41 21.41
CA ARG A 147 -3.82 -16.31 21.48
C ARG A 147 -4.55 -14.98 21.63
N TRP A 148 -4.30 -14.28 22.72
CA TRP A 148 -4.73 -12.89 22.88
C TRP A 148 -3.89 -11.98 21.98
N HIS A 149 -4.54 -11.21 21.12
CA HIS A 149 -3.86 -10.37 20.14
C HIS A 149 -4.70 -9.17 19.69
N ILE A 150 -4.00 -8.26 19.01
CA ILE A 150 -4.53 -7.20 18.16
C ILE A 150 -4.32 -7.68 16.71
N ASP A 151 -5.32 -7.55 15.83
CA ASP A 151 -5.08 -7.83 14.40
C ASP A 151 -4.10 -6.78 13.88
N ALA A 152 -2.87 -7.17 13.53
CA ALA A 152 -1.88 -6.24 12.99
C ALA A 152 -0.65 -6.97 12.41
N ALA A 153 -0.03 -6.45 11.36
CA ALA A 153 1.28 -6.93 10.90
C ALA A 153 2.40 -6.60 11.90
N LEU A 154 2.33 -5.40 12.52
CA LEU A 154 3.31 -4.86 13.48
C LEU A 154 4.74 -4.71 12.92
N TYR A 155 4.84 -4.74 11.60
CA TYR A 155 6.04 -4.45 10.81
C TYR A 155 5.55 -3.95 9.46
N ASP A 156 6.01 -2.77 9.02
CA ASP A 156 5.60 -2.06 7.78
C ASP A 156 4.14 -1.55 7.75
N LEU A 157 3.16 -2.39 8.13
CA LEU A 157 1.73 -2.07 8.06
C LEU A 157 1.10 -1.75 9.42
N GLN A 158 0.41 -0.60 9.50
CA GLN A 158 -0.20 -0.11 10.73
C GLN A 158 -1.38 -0.99 11.19
N PRO A 159 -1.63 -1.10 12.51
CA PRO A 159 -2.77 -1.82 13.04
C PRO A 159 -4.11 -1.34 12.45
N PRO A 160 -4.94 -2.21 11.85
CA PRO A 160 -6.31 -1.91 11.48
C PRO A 160 -7.09 -1.17 12.56
N ARG A 161 -7.92 -0.20 12.17
CA ARG A 161 -8.85 0.48 13.07
C ARG A 161 -9.96 -0.45 13.55
N VAL A 162 -10.55 -1.17 12.60
CA VAL A 162 -11.69 -2.05 12.80
C VAL A 162 -11.46 -3.35 12.05
N THR A 163 -11.90 -4.44 12.65
CA THR A 163 -12.05 -5.74 11.99
C THR A 163 -13.52 -6.09 11.94
N SER A 164 -13.95 -6.69 10.82
CA SER A 164 -15.27 -7.30 10.70
C SER A 164 -15.19 -8.81 10.56
N LEU A 165 -16.04 -9.53 11.29
CA LEU A 165 -16.19 -10.99 11.27
C LEU A 165 -17.65 -11.35 11.01
N MET A 166 -17.90 -12.07 9.93
CA MET A 166 -19.22 -12.55 9.53
C MET A 166 -19.35 -14.05 9.80
N ALA A 167 -20.36 -14.44 10.56
CA ALA A 167 -20.76 -15.84 10.74
C ALA A 167 -21.61 -16.32 9.55
N VAL A 168 -21.08 -17.27 8.78
CA VAL A 168 -21.81 -17.89 7.65
C VAL A 168 -22.41 -19.23 8.08
N LYS A 169 -21.60 -20.07 8.73
CA LYS A 169 -22.01 -21.36 9.28
C LYS A 169 -21.42 -21.54 10.66
N VAL A 170 -22.27 -21.83 11.63
CA VAL A 170 -21.88 -21.98 13.04
C VAL A 170 -22.34 -23.36 13.53
N PRO A 171 -21.42 -24.18 14.08
CA PRO A 171 -21.81 -25.46 14.67
C PRO A 171 -22.62 -25.22 15.95
N LYS A 172 -23.64 -26.05 16.17
CA LYS A 172 -24.61 -25.92 17.26
C LYS A 172 -24.44 -27.05 18.28
N GLY A 173 -24.82 -26.79 19.53
CA GLY A 173 -25.21 -27.86 20.45
C GLY A 173 -24.21 -28.26 21.53
N ARG A 174 -23.05 -27.60 21.68
CA ARG A 174 -22.18 -27.79 22.85
C ARG A 174 -21.46 -26.52 23.29
N THR A 175 -21.18 -26.46 24.58
CA THR A 175 -20.28 -25.49 25.22
C THR A 175 -19.01 -26.20 25.66
N GLN A 176 -17.97 -25.44 25.99
CA GLN A 176 -16.74 -25.95 26.56
C GLN A 176 -16.40 -25.19 27.84
N THR A 177 -15.63 -25.83 28.72
CA THR A 177 -15.04 -25.17 29.87
C THR A 177 -13.67 -24.64 29.50
N LEU A 178 -13.52 -23.32 29.44
CA LEU A 178 -12.22 -22.69 29.26
C LEU A 178 -11.45 -22.71 30.58
N ARG A 179 -10.20 -23.18 30.54
CA ARG A 179 -9.27 -23.17 31.69
C ARG A 179 -8.09 -22.24 31.44
N TYR A 180 -7.68 -21.49 32.46
CA TYR A 180 -6.50 -20.62 32.37
C TYR A 180 -5.21 -21.38 32.66
N ASP A 181 -5.27 -22.35 33.57
CA ASP A 181 -4.17 -23.24 33.98
C ASP A 181 -2.86 -22.51 34.34
N ASP A 182 -2.94 -21.26 34.80
CA ASP A 182 -1.80 -20.46 35.28
C ASP A 182 -1.68 -20.44 36.81
N GLY A 183 -2.42 -21.32 37.49
CA GLY A 183 -2.44 -21.47 38.94
C GLY A 183 -3.51 -20.64 39.65
N SER A 184 -4.27 -19.79 38.95
CA SER A 184 -5.37 -19.03 39.57
C SER A 184 -6.62 -19.86 39.88
N GLY A 185 -6.82 -20.96 39.15
CA GLY A 185 -8.07 -21.72 39.17
C GLY A 185 -9.21 -21.06 38.38
N ASP A 186 -8.91 -20.03 37.59
CA ASP A 186 -9.91 -19.37 36.74
C ASP A 186 -10.44 -20.31 35.65
N GLU A 187 -11.77 -20.37 35.53
CA GLU A 187 -12.48 -21.07 34.48
C GLU A 187 -13.65 -20.22 33.94
N LEU A 188 -14.07 -20.47 32.70
CA LEU A 188 -15.21 -19.79 32.07
C LEU A 188 -15.97 -20.77 31.17
N GLN A 189 -17.30 -20.80 31.27
CA GLN A 189 -18.14 -21.50 30.28
C GLN A 189 -18.21 -20.69 29.00
N VAL A 190 -17.88 -21.32 27.87
CA VAL A 190 -17.81 -20.67 26.57
C VAL A 190 -18.61 -21.44 25.51
N PRO A 191 -19.33 -20.73 24.61
CA PRO A 191 -19.87 -21.36 23.41
C PRO A 191 -18.75 -21.93 22.53
N LEU A 192 -19.03 -23.04 21.85
CA LEU A 192 -18.07 -23.64 20.92
C LEU A 192 -17.70 -22.65 19.81
N GLY A 193 -16.41 -22.39 19.60
CA GLY A 193 -15.97 -21.52 18.51
C GLY A 193 -16.18 -20.04 18.72
N THR A 194 -16.40 -19.62 19.96
CA THR A 194 -16.57 -18.22 20.32
C THR A 194 -15.32 -17.41 19.97
N THR A 195 -15.53 -16.13 19.70
CA THR A 195 -14.46 -15.13 19.79
C THR A 195 -14.59 -14.45 21.15
N ALA A 196 -13.52 -14.47 21.93
CA ALA A 196 -13.44 -13.81 23.22
C ALA A 196 -12.84 -12.41 23.05
N PHE A 197 -13.48 -11.40 23.63
CA PHE A 197 -13.07 -10.01 23.60
C PHE A 197 -12.90 -9.46 25.01
N VAL A 198 -11.95 -8.56 25.16
CA VAL A 198 -11.71 -7.79 26.38
C VAL A 198 -11.43 -6.34 26.03
N SER A 199 -11.92 -5.43 26.87
CA SER A 199 -11.79 -3.99 26.62
C SER A 199 -10.43 -3.48 27.11
N GLY A 200 -9.62 -2.95 26.21
CA GLY A 200 -8.38 -2.24 26.57
C GLY A 200 -8.63 -1.03 27.48
N TYR A 201 -9.80 -0.39 27.37
CA TYR A 201 -10.21 0.70 28.28
C TYR A 201 -10.37 0.20 29.72
N THR A 202 -11.21 -0.82 29.95
CA THR A 202 -11.33 -1.46 31.27
C THR A 202 -9.99 -1.99 31.78
N MET A 203 -9.15 -2.58 30.93
CA MET A 203 -7.80 -3.01 31.36
C MET A 203 -6.99 -1.86 31.92
N TYR A 204 -7.03 -0.70 31.27
CA TYR A 204 -6.34 0.49 31.75
C TYR A 204 -6.98 1.07 33.02
N ASP A 205 -8.31 1.10 33.10
CA ASP A 205 -9.05 1.67 34.24
C ASP A 205 -8.74 0.96 35.56
N ILE A 206 -8.53 -0.36 35.53
CA ILE A 206 -8.27 -1.19 36.72
C ILE A 206 -6.80 -1.19 37.17
N LEU A 207 -5.89 -0.59 36.40
CA LEU A 207 -4.48 -0.47 36.80
C LEU A 207 -4.32 0.44 38.02
N SER A 208 -3.27 0.21 38.81
CA SER A 208 -2.85 1.18 39.83
C SER A 208 -2.40 2.49 39.16
N GLU A 209 -2.44 3.62 39.88
CA GLU A 209 -2.02 4.90 39.30
C GLU A 209 -0.55 4.90 38.83
N SER A 210 0.34 4.18 39.52
CA SER A 210 1.73 3.99 39.08
C SER A 210 1.82 3.23 37.75
N GLU A 211 1.00 2.20 37.56
CA GLU A 211 0.94 1.43 36.31
C GLU A 211 0.28 2.23 35.19
N LYS A 212 -0.73 3.06 35.51
CA LYS A 212 -1.32 3.98 34.53
C LYS A 212 -0.31 5.02 34.08
N GLU A 213 0.49 5.61 34.97
CA GLU A 213 1.55 6.55 34.58
C GLU A 213 2.61 5.88 33.72
N PHE A 214 3.04 4.68 34.12
CA PHE A 214 3.95 3.88 33.30
C PHE A 214 3.37 3.65 31.90
N ALA A 215 2.12 3.21 31.80
CA ALA A 215 1.48 2.95 30.51
C ALA A 215 1.31 4.23 29.66
N ARG A 216 0.94 5.37 30.27
CA ARG A 216 0.81 6.66 29.57
C ARG A 216 2.10 7.14 28.92
N THR A 217 3.24 6.74 29.47
CA THR A 217 4.54 7.32 29.14
C THR A 217 5.51 6.33 28.49
N THR A 218 5.03 5.12 28.19
CA THR A 218 5.83 4.05 27.57
C THR A 218 5.44 3.82 26.12
N GLN A 219 6.43 3.59 25.26
CA GLN A 219 6.24 3.10 23.90
C GLN A 219 6.67 1.63 23.79
N VAL A 220 5.98 0.90 22.92
CA VAL A 220 6.17 -0.53 22.68
C VAL A 220 6.84 -0.71 21.32
N GLU A 221 8.01 -1.34 21.30
CA GLU A 221 8.67 -1.77 20.07
C GLU A 221 8.33 -3.24 19.77
N TYR A 222 7.91 -3.51 18.54
CA TYR A 222 7.59 -4.84 18.05
C TYR A 222 8.77 -5.45 17.28
N ALA A 223 8.88 -6.78 17.28
CA ALA A 223 9.93 -7.46 16.52
C ALA A 223 9.73 -7.33 15.01
N ALA A 224 10.83 -7.30 14.26
CA ALA A 224 10.80 -7.41 12.80
C ALA A 224 10.25 -8.78 12.39
N HIS A 225 9.42 -8.81 11.34
CA HIS A 225 8.76 -10.03 10.85
C HIS A 225 8.17 -10.88 11.99
N PRO A 226 7.30 -10.31 12.85
CA PRO A 226 7.03 -10.85 14.19
C PRO A 226 6.47 -12.28 14.15
N TYR A 227 5.64 -12.61 13.16
CA TYR A 227 5.03 -13.94 12.98
C TYR A 227 5.99 -15.03 12.49
N ILE A 228 7.16 -14.64 11.97
CA ILE A 228 8.27 -15.55 11.67
C ILE A 228 9.20 -15.62 12.88
N TRP A 229 9.55 -14.46 13.45
CA TRP A 229 10.40 -14.34 14.65
C TRP A 229 9.94 -15.22 15.80
N MET A 230 8.64 -15.24 16.10
CA MET A 230 8.10 -16.04 17.21
C MET A 230 7.67 -17.47 16.83
N SER A 231 7.94 -17.93 15.60
CA SER A 231 7.38 -19.20 15.07
C SER A 231 7.74 -20.45 15.88
N SER A 232 8.89 -20.47 16.53
CA SER A 232 9.35 -21.60 17.37
C SER A 232 9.06 -21.40 18.86
N ALA A 233 8.68 -20.19 19.28
CA ALA A 233 8.30 -19.90 20.65
C ALA A 233 6.90 -20.44 20.97
N LYS A 234 6.64 -20.69 22.26
CA LYS A 234 5.37 -21.25 22.74
C LYS A 234 4.64 -20.28 23.64
N SER A 235 3.32 -20.27 23.55
CA SER A 235 2.47 -19.41 24.37
C SER A 235 2.25 -19.98 25.77
N ARG A 236 1.99 -19.08 26.73
CA ARG A 236 1.49 -19.42 28.07
C ARG A 236 0.13 -20.12 27.96
N SER A 237 -0.26 -20.87 28.98
CA SER A 237 -1.57 -21.55 29.03
C SER A 237 -2.76 -20.60 28.88
N THR A 238 -2.62 -19.35 29.30
CA THR A 238 -3.67 -18.32 29.15
C THR A 238 -3.78 -17.76 27.73
N GLY A 239 -2.89 -18.14 26.81
CA GLY A 239 -2.77 -17.54 25.48
C GLY A 239 -2.29 -16.07 25.49
N LEU A 240 -1.98 -15.51 26.67
CA LEU A 240 -1.57 -14.12 26.84
C LEU A 240 -0.04 -14.01 26.78
N GLY A 241 0.47 -13.85 25.57
CA GLY A 241 1.90 -13.73 25.31
C GLY A 241 2.64 -15.07 25.30
N LEU A 242 3.97 -14.98 25.22
CA LEU A 242 4.87 -16.11 25.02
C LEU A 242 5.73 -16.41 26.25
N GLU A 243 6.18 -17.65 26.31
CA GLU A 243 7.21 -18.11 27.24
C GLU A 243 8.58 -17.55 26.81
N SER A 244 9.43 -17.20 27.79
CA SER A 244 10.75 -16.60 27.53
C SER A 244 11.86 -17.65 27.54
N ASP A 245 11.70 -18.68 26.71
CA ASP A 245 12.60 -19.83 26.61
C ASP A 245 13.77 -19.60 25.62
N GLY A 246 13.83 -18.42 24.98
CA GLY A 246 14.88 -18.08 24.01
C GLY A 246 14.76 -18.84 22.68
N LEU A 247 13.53 -19.18 22.29
CA LEU A 247 13.22 -19.95 21.08
C LEU A 247 12.86 -19.05 19.87
N GLU A 248 12.93 -17.74 20.04
CA GLU A 248 12.74 -16.79 18.94
C GLU A 248 13.87 -16.90 17.93
N LEU A 249 13.54 -16.74 16.65
CA LEU A 249 14.56 -16.82 15.60
C LEU A 249 15.55 -15.66 15.71
N PRO A 250 16.87 -15.92 15.59
CA PRO A 250 17.88 -14.88 15.54
C PRO A 250 17.78 -14.07 14.24
N ALA A 251 18.31 -12.85 14.24
CA ALA A 251 18.17 -11.91 13.12
C ALA A 251 18.69 -12.43 11.77
N ASN A 252 19.71 -13.29 11.78
CA ASN A 252 20.27 -13.92 10.58
C ASN A 252 19.37 -15.00 9.95
N GLU A 253 18.36 -15.50 10.68
CA GLU A 253 17.38 -16.48 10.18
C GLU A 253 16.06 -15.86 9.76
N LEU A 254 15.88 -14.56 10.00
CA LEU A 254 14.74 -13.78 9.53
C LEU A 254 14.94 -13.35 8.07
N PRO A 255 13.84 -13.07 7.33
CA PRO A 255 13.95 -12.32 6.09
C PRO A 255 14.66 -10.97 6.33
N PRO A 256 15.20 -10.33 5.27
CA PRO A 256 15.88 -9.05 5.39
C PRO A 256 15.08 -8.05 6.24
N VAL A 257 15.73 -7.54 7.28
CA VAL A 257 15.14 -6.59 8.22
C VAL A 257 15.46 -5.18 7.74
N ASP A 258 14.41 -4.39 7.56
CA ASP A 258 14.48 -2.95 7.35
C ASP A 258 14.10 -2.30 8.68
N GLU A 259 15.09 -1.71 9.34
CA GLU A 259 14.92 -1.08 10.65
C GLU A 259 13.87 0.06 10.62
N SER A 260 13.67 0.71 9.46
CA SER A 260 12.66 1.77 9.30
C SER A 260 11.21 1.25 9.37
N LYS A 261 11.02 -0.05 9.18
CA LYS A 261 9.71 -0.72 9.23
C LYS A 261 9.36 -1.28 10.60
N ILE A 262 10.30 -1.24 11.55
CA ILE A 262 10.06 -1.65 12.93
C ILE A 262 9.10 -0.66 13.59
N MET A 263 8.00 -1.18 14.13
CA MET A 263 6.99 -0.34 14.74
C MET A 263 7.30 -0.05 16.20
N LYS A 264 7.32 1.23 16.54
CA LYS A 264 7.28 1.74 17.92
C LYS A 264 5.97 2.48 18.14
N LEU A 265 5.03 1.90 18.88
CA LEU A 265 3.70 2.49 19.09
C LEU A 265 3.50 2.87 20.57
N PRO A 266 2.65 3.86 20.88
CA PRO A 266 2.26 4.11 22.27
C PRO A 266 1.71 2.84 22.93
N MET A 267 1.95 2.66 24.22
CA MET A 267 1.35 1.56 24.99
C MET A 267 -0.17 1.74 25.19
N LEU A 268 -0.63 3.00 25.20
CA LEU A 268 -2.05 3.36 25.29
C LEU A 268 -2.53 3.98 23.98
N TRP A 269 -3.64 3.49 23.43
CA TRP A 269 -4.24 4.03 22.21
C TRP A 269 -5.52 4.79 22.51
N LYS A 270 -5.70 5.94 21.88
CA LYS A 270 -6.83 6.85 22.09
C LYS A 270 -8.02 6.45 21.23
N ASN A 271 -9.19 6.40 21.86
CA ASN A 271 -10.45 6.24 21.16
C ASN A 271 -10.77 7.52 20.35
N PRO A 272 -10.99 7.44 19.02
CA PRO A 272 -11.19 8.63 18.20
C PRO A 272 -12.51 9.36 18.46
N LEU A 273 -13.50 8.70 19.08
CA LEU A 273 -14.77 9.32 19.43
C LEU A 273 -14.80 9.81 20.88
N THR A 274 -14.40 8.96 21.82
CA THR A 274 -14.57 9.22 23.27
C THR A 274 -13.35 9.84 23.94
N GLY A 275 -12.19 9.83 23.28
CA GLY A 275 -10.91 10.27 23.85
C GLY A 275 -10.34 9.37 24.95
N LYS A 276 -11.05 8.29 25.34
CA LYS A 276 -10.58 7.33 26.35
C LYS A 276 -9.32 6.61 25.87
N LEU A 277 -8.47 6.21 26.82
CA LEU A 277 -7.23 5.47 26.55
C LEU A 277 -7.43 3.99 26.79
N ALA A 278 -7.06 3.16 25.81
CA ALA A 278 -7.05 1.72 25.92
C ALA A 278 -5.62 1.20 26.07
N LEU A 279 -5.39 0.28 27.02
CA LEU A 279 -4.15 -0.48 27.08
C LEU A 279 -4.10 -1.43 25.87
N GLN A 280 -3.18 -1.17 24.94
CA GLN A 280 -3.11 -1.85 23.65
C GLN A 280 -1.68 -2.26 23.34
N ILE A 281 -1.36 -3.50 23.71
CA ILE A 281 -0.07 -4.15 23.48
C ILE A 281 -0.38 -5.49 22.82
N HIS A 282 0.33 -5.84 21.75
CA HIS A 282 0.29 -7.21 21.23
C HIS A 282 1.27 -8.10 22.02
N PRO A 283 0.81 -8.96 22.95
CA PRO A 283 1.67 -9.57 23.96
C PRO A 283 2.66 -10.60 23.40
N SER A 284 2.38 -11.17 22.22
CA SER A 284 3.29 -12.15 21.61
C SER A 284 4.39 -11.52 20.75
N ALA A 285 4.16 -10.31 20.22
CA ALA A 285 5.03 -9.69 19.21
C ALA A 285 5.92 -8.59 19.83
N VAL A 286 5.68 -8.22 21.08
CA VAL A 286 6.44 -7.20 21.80
C VAL A 286 7.90 -7.64 21.96
N ARG A 287 8.83 -6.71 21.72
CA ARG A 287 10.27 -6.93 21.80
C ARG A 287 10.94 -6.05 22.85
N LYS A 288 10.62 -4.74 22.87
CA LYS A 288 11.22 -3.76 23.82
C LYS A 288 10.20 -2.76 24.32
N LEU A 289 10.48 -2.15 25.46
CA LEU A 289 9.72 -1.02 26.01
C LEU A 289 10.64 0.21 26.12
N HIS A 290 10.22 1.33 25.56
CA HIS A 290 10.94 2.61 25.63
C HIS A 290 10.26 3.50 26.65
N LEU A 291 11.01 3.94 27.68
CA LEU A 291 10.47 4.63 28.85
C LEU A 291 10.62 6.15 28.73
N LYS A 292 9.86 6.88 29.56
CA LYS A 292 9.83 8.35 29.60
C LYS A 292 11.20 9.01 29.83
N ASP A 293 12.07 8.36 30.58
CA ASP A 293 13.42 8.85 30.92
C ASP A 293 14.46 8.55 29.83
N GLY A 294 14.04 7.96 28.70
CA GLY A 294 14.91 7.57 27.60
C GLY A 294 15.55 6.19 27.75
N SER A 295 15.36 5.51 28.89
CA SER A 295 15.84 4.14 29.07
C SER A 295 15.00 3.15 28.26
N VAL A 296 15.62 2.01 27.92
CA VAL A 296 14.98 0.95 27.13
C VAL A 296 15.06 -0.36 27.90
N VAL A 297 13.91 -1.00 28.11
CA VAL A 297 13.84 -2.37 28.61
C VAL A 297 13.93 -3.30 27.40
N ASP A 298 15.08 -3.96 27.24
CA ASP A 298 15.38 -4.84 26.10
C ASP A 298 15.59 -6.31 26.47
N ASP A 299 15.65 -6.63 27.77
CA ASP A 299 15.55 -8.02 28.26
C ASP A 299 14.14 -8.55 27.99
N LEU A 300 14.02 -9.45 27.00
CA LEU A 300 12.74 -9.94 26.50
C LEU A 300 11.89 -10.60 27.60
N ARG A 301 12.52 -11.27 28.57
CA ARG A 301 11.82 -11.85 29.72
C ARG A 301 11.16 -10.77 30.56
N THR A 302 11.92 -9.75 30.96
CA THR A 302 11.43 -8.61 31.73
C THR A 302 10.32 -7.88 30.98
N VAL A 303 10.49 -7.63 29.68
CA VAL A 303 9.45 -7.03 28.81
C VAL A 303 8.14 -7.83 28.88
N ARG A 304 8.21 -9.15 28.70
CA ARG A 304 7.03 -10.02 28.72
C ARG A 304 6.36 -10.10 30.08
N GLU A 305 7.12 -10.13 31.17
CA GLU A 305 6.55 -10.12 32.52
C GLU A 305 5.84 -8.80 32.83
N ILE A 306 6.39 -7.65 32.41
CA ILE A 306 5.72 -6.35 32.54
C ILE A 306 4.39 -6.35 31.78
N VAL A 307 4.41 -6.76 30.51
CA VAL A 307 3.21 -6.81 29.67
C VAL A 307 2.16 -7.77 30.24
N TYR A 308 2.58 -8.96 30.69
CA TYR A 308 1.70 -9.93 31.32
C TYR A 308 1.06 -9.37 32.59
N LYS A 309 1.84 -8.72 33.46
CA LYS A 309 1.34 -8.09 34.69
C LYS A 309 0.27 -7.03 34.39
N LEU A 310 0.46 -6.22 33.35
CA LEU A 310 -0.49 -5.18 32.95
C LEU A 310 -1.78 -5.75 32.33
N GLN A 311 -1.67 -6.79 31.50
CA GLN A 311 -2.84 -7.32 30.75
C GLN A 311 -3.58 -8.47 31.45
N ARG A 312 -2.92 -9.29 32.28
CA ARG A 312 -3.52 -10.48 32.90
C ARG A 312 -4.74 -10.18 33.78
N PRO A 313 -4.78 -9.10 34.59
CA PRO A 313 -5.99 -8.72 35.32
C PRO A 313 -7.17 -8.37 34.41
N GLY A 314 -6.87 -7.85 33.21
CA GLY A 314 -7.85 -7.45 32.21
C GLY A 314 -8.58 -8.61 31.52
N ILE A 315 -8.00 -9.82 31.58
CA ILE A 315 -8.62 -11.04 31.08
C ILE A 315 -9.22 -11.88 32.20
N ALA A 316 -9.56 -11.33 33.36
CA ALA A 316 -10.31 -12.06 34.39
C ALA A 316 -11.66 -12.58 33.84
N PRO A 317 -12.17 -13.76 34.25
CA PRO A 317 -13.36 -14.37 33.65
C PRO A 317 -14.60 -13.47 33.55
N ASP A 318 -14.80 -12.59 34.53
CA ASP A 318 -15.94 -11.66 34.61
C ASP A 318 -15.77 -10.38 33.77
N LEU A 319 -14.61 -10.19 33.13
CA LEU A 319 -14.30 -9.12 32.18
C LEU A 319 -14.31 -9.59 30.72
N VAL A 320 -14.32 -10.90 30.48
CA VAL A 320 -14.30 -11.48 29.13
C VAL A 320 -15.71 -11.50 28.54
N TYR A 321 -15.85 -10.96 27.32
CA TYR A 321 -17.03 -11.12 26.51
C TYR A 321 -16.80 -12.22 25.46
N CYS A 322 -17.42 -13.38 25.68
CA CYS A 322 -17.50 -14.46 24.70
C CYS A 322 -18.78 -14.30 23.88
N HIS A 323 -18.62 -14.00 22.59
CA HIS A 323 -19.77 -13.87 21.70
C HIS A 323 -20.28 -15.25 21.27
N ASP A 324 -21.50 -15.58 21.71
CA ASP A 324 -22.26 -16.73 21.22
C ASP A 324 -22.80 -16.41 19.81
N TRP A 325 -22.20 -17.04 18.80
CA TRP A 325 -22.43 -16.72 17.40
C TRP A 325 -23.74 -17.31 16.88
N GLU A 326 -24.52 -16.49 16.18
CA GLU A 326 -25.60 -16.98 15.32
C GLU A 326 -25.23 -16.82 13.85
N GLU A 327 -25.74 -17.71 12.99
CA GLU A 327 -25.59 -17.54 11.54
C GLU A 327 -26.24 -16.23 11.10
N GLY A 328 -25.51 -15.44 10.32
CA GLY A 328 -25.93 -14.09 9.95
C GLY A 328 -25.40 -12.98 10.88
N ASP A 329 -24.69 -13.30 11.96
CA ASP A 329 -24.06 -12.26 12.77
C ASP A 329 -22.83 -11.66 12.06
N LEU A 330 -22.83 -10.34 11.94
CA LEU A 330 -21.66 -9.57 11.51
C LEU A 330 -21.15 -8.75 12.69
N VAL A 331 -20.04 -9.18 13.28
CA VAL A 331 -19.41 -8.47 14.39
C VAL A 331 -18.37 -7.50 13.85
N LEU A 332 -18.54 -6.23 14.19
CA LEU A 332 -17.50 -5.22 14.09
C LEU A 332 -16.84 -5.07 15.46
N PHE A 333 -15.52 -5.01 15.50
CA PHE A 333 -14.81 -4.65 16.74
C PHE A 333 -13.74 -3.59 16.48
N ASN A 334 -13.64 -2.66 17.43
CA ASN A 334 -12.60 -1.66 17.50
C ASN A 334 -11.28 -2.37 17.83
N ASN A 335 -10.54 -2.72 16.78
CA ASN A 335 -9.26 -3.42 16.88
C ASN A 335 -8.21 -2.57 17.61
N GLN A 336 -8.37 -1.24 17.64
CA GLN A 336 -7.51 -0.34 18.39
C GLN A 336 -7.97 -0.09 19.85
N GLY A 337 -9.02 -0.76 20.31
CA GLY A 337 -9.52 -0.63 21.68
C GLY A 337 -9.75 -1.97 22.40
N THR A 338 -9.50 -3.09 21.72
CA THR A 338 -9.76 -4.43 22.22
C THR A 338 -8.60 -5.35 21.88
N ILE A 339 -8.33 -6.32 22.76
CA ILE A 339 -7.62 -7.52 22.35
C ILE A 339 -8.61 -8.67 22.34
N HIS A 340 -8.37 -9.65 21.48
CA HIS A 340 -9.29 -10.75 21.29
C HIS A 340 -8.54 -12.07 21.09
N SER A 341 -9.26 -13.17 21.29
CA SER A 341 -8.73 -14.52 21.14
C SER A 341 -9.82 -15.44 20.61
N VAL A 342 -9.44 -16.32 19.69
CA VAL A 342 -10.32 -17.41 19.28
C VAL A 342 -10.29 -18.52 20.33
N VAL A 343 -11.43 -19.13 20.56
CA VAL A 343 -11.63 -20.16 21.58
C VAL A 343 -12.41 -21.31 21.00
N GLY A 344 -11.94 -22.52 21.28
CA GLY A 344 -12.66 -23.75 21.02
C GLY A 344 -11.76 -24.84 20.45
N ALA A 345 -12.15 -26.08 20.70
CA ALA A 345 -11.54 -27.25 20.12
C ALA A 345 -12.64 -28.02 19.38
N PHE A 346 -12.54 -28.05 18.05
CA PHE A 346 -13.53 -28.66 17.17
C PHE A 346 -13.23 -30.13 16.92
N ALA A 347 -14.29 -30.93 16.83
CA ALA A 347 -14.20 -32.23 16.19
C ALA A 347 -14.01 -32.06 14.66
N PRO A 348 -13.40 -33.04 13.97
CA PRO A 348 -13.14 -32.94 12.53
C PRO A 348 -14.39 -32.73 11.66
N ASP A 349 -15.56 -33.18 12.10
CA ASP A 349 -16.85 -33.11 11.40
C ASP A 349 -17.65 -31.82 11.72
N GLU A 350 -17.22 -31.04 12.71
CA GLU A 350 -17.88 -29.77 13.05
C GLU A 350 -17.43 -28.65 12.10
N VAL A 351 -18.29 -28.37 11.12
CA VAL A 351 -18.00 -27.35 10.10
C VAL A 351 -18.36 -25.95 10.61
N ARG A 352 -17.38 -25.04 10.53
CA ARG A 352 -17.52 -23.61 10.82
C ARG A 352 -17.03 -22.80 9.63
N VAL A 353 -17.77 -21.79 9.18
CA VAL A 353 -17.37 -20.94 8.04
C VAL A 353 -17.64 -19.48 8.39
N PHE A 354 -16.60 -18.65 8.28
CA PHE A 354 -16.63 -17.23 8.62
C PHE A 354 -15.92 -16.43 7.51
N ARG A 355 -16.34 -15.17 7.33
CA ARG A 355 -15.60 -14.19 6.53
C ARG A 355 -14.97 -13.15 7.44
N GLN A 356 -13.67 -12.92 7.32
CA GLN A 356 -12.92 -11.90 8.03
C GLN A 356 -12.46 -10.80 7.08
N CYS A 357 -12.61 -9.54 7.49
CA CYS A 357 -12.00 -8.41 6.80
C CYS A 357 -11.33 -7.49 7.82
N ASN A 358 -10.04 -7.28 7.65
CA ASN A 358 -9.25 -6.26 8.34
C ASN A 358 -8.32 -5.58 7.33
N LEU A 359 -8.15 -4.27 7.49
CA LEU A 359 -7.43 -3.44 6.52
C LEU A 359 -6.33 -2.66 7.24
N ALA A 360 -5.12 -2.65 6.67
CA ALA A 360 -4.01 -1.91 7.28
C ALA A 360 -4.35 -0.42 7.33
N SER A 361 -4.30 0.19 8.51
CA SER A 361 -4.68 1.60 8.64
C SER A 361 -3.69 2.51 7.90
N SER A 362 -4.19 3.64 7.41
CA SER A 362 -3.40 4.69 6.77
C SER A 362 -2.54 5.48 7.75
N THR A 363 -2.89 5.46 9.04
CA THR A 363 -2.22 6.22 10.11
C THR A 363 -1.92 5.33 11.32
N PRO A 364 -0.87 5.64 12.10
CA PRO A 364 -0.66 4.98 13.39
C PRO A 364 -1.81 5.30 14.37
N PRO A 365 -2.01 4.47 15.41
CA PRO A 365 -2.90 4.80 16.51
C PRO A 365 -2.39 6.02 17.28
N GLU A 366 -3.32 6.89 17.70
CA GLU A 366 -3.00 8.07 18.52
C GLU A 366 -2.76 7.68 19.98
N GLY A 367 -1.80 8.34 20.64
CA GLY A 367 -1.47 8.13 22.05
C GLY A 367 -2.14 9.13 23.01
N PRO A 368 -1.75 9.11 24.30
CA PRO A 368 -2.17 10.11 25.30
C PRO A 368 -1.70 11.53 24.96
N ASP A 369 -2.52 12.54 25.28
CA ASP A 369 -2.15 13.96 25.12
C ASP A 369 -0.94 14.32 26.01
N GLY A 370 0.04 15.05 25.46
CA GLY A 370 1.18 15.55 26.23
C GLY A 370 2.28 14.53 26.57
N ALA A 371 2.17 13.27 26.15
CA ALA A 371 3.38 12.47 25.89
C ALA A 371 4.16 13.21 24.78
N PRO A 372 5.51 13.26 24.80
CA PRO A 372 6.27 14.00 23.78
C PRO A 372 5.86 13.54 22.39
N HIS A 373 4.96 14.31 21.78
CA HIS A 373 4.42 14.16 20.45
C HIS A 373 5.22 15.05 19.48
N GLU A 374 6.39 15.51 19.90
CA GLU A 374 7.32 16.30 19.10
C GLU A 374 8.52 15.43 18.75
N ALA A 375 8.43 14.73 17.61
CA ALA A 375 9.55 14.51 16.66
C ALA A 375 9.31 13.44 15.58
N ALA A 376 8.31 12.54 15.67
CA ALA A 376 8.36 11.32 14.84
C ALA A 376 7.19 11.02 13.88
N TRP A 377 6.07 11.74 13.88
CA TRP A 377 4.84 11.20 13.24
C TRP A 377 4.15 12.07 12.18
N ALA A 378 4.84 13.09 11.65
CA ALA A 378 4.43 13.80 10.44
C ALA A 378 5.55 13.77 9.40
N GLN A 379 5.79 12.59 8.81
CA GLN A 379 6.63 12.46 7.63
C GLN A 379 5.80 11.88 6.49
N PRO A 380 5.24 12.71 5.61
CA PRO A 380 4.94 12.22 4.27
C PRO A 380 6.30 11.83 3.65
N LEU A 381 6.48 10.54 3.39
CA LEU A 381 7.65 9.94 2.73
C LEU A 381 9.04 10.38 3.28
N ARG A 382 9.52 9.78 4.39
CA ARG A 382 10.96 9.52 4.54
C ARG A 382 11.23 8.04 4.31
N MET A 383 11.35 7.65 3.05
CA MET A 383 11.82 6.29 2.71
C MET A 383 13.36 6.18 2.70
N ILE A 384 14.10 7.25 2.98
CA ILE A 384 15.57 7.23 3.04
C ILE A 384 15.99 8.40 3.97
N PRO A 385 16.81 8.20 5.02
CA PRO A 385 17.22 9.27 5.94
C PRO A 385 17.97 10.43 5.27
N PHE A 386 18.40 10.24 4.01
CA PHE A 386 19.04 11.25 3.17
C PHE A 386 18.10 11.90 2.14
N LEU A 387 16.86 11.43 1.97
CA LEU A 387 15.96 11.90 0.91
C LEU A 387 15.01 12.99 1.42
N GLY A 388 15.52 14.22 1.55
CA GLY A 388 14.71 15.42 1.72
C GLY A 388 13.78 15.71 0.52
N TYR A 389 12.75 16.55 0.71
CA TYR A 389 11.80 16.97 -0.34
C TYR A 389 12.46 17.39 -1.67
N HIS A 390 13.58 18.12 -1.62
CA HIS A 390 14.33 18.51 -2.81
C HIS A 390 14.93 17.31 -3.57
N HIS A 391 15.25 16.20 -2.89
CA HIS A 391 15.73 14.99 -3.55
C HIS A 391 14.62 14.28 -4.35
N VAL A 392 13.37 14.32 -3.88
CA VAL A 392 12.23 13.83 -4.67
C VAL A 392 12.12 14.63 -5.96
N LEU A 393 12.23 15.97 -5.88
CA LEU A 393 12.25 16.84 -7.06
C LEU A 393 13.45 16.53 -7.98
N MET A 394 14.65 16.31 -7.41
CA MET A 394 15.84 15.91 -8.18
C MET A 394 15.65 14.57 -8.90
N ILE A 395 15.03 13.57 -8.27
CA ILE A 395 14.73 12.28 -8.91
C ILE A 395 13.78 12.48 -10.10
N LEU A 396 12.73 13.28 -9.94
CA LEU A 396 11.80 13.58 -11.03
C LEU A 396 12.49 14.31 -12.20
N ILE A 397 13.37 15.28 -11.90
CA ILE A 397 14.18 15.95 -12.93
C ILE A 397 15.11 14.95 -13.62
N ALA A 398 15.80 14.08 -12.86
CA ALA A 398 16.72 13.10 -13.42
C ALA A 398 16.01 12.12 -14.37
N ILE A 399 14.84 11.63 -13.97
CA ILE A 399 13.99 10.78 -14.82
C ILE A 399 13.58 11.55 -16.08
N ALA A 400 13.11 12.80 -15.96
CA ALA A 400 12.74 13.63 -17.10
C ALA A 400 13.91 13.83 -18.08
N ILE A 401 15.11 14.12 -17.58
CA ILE A 401 16.33 14.27 -18.38
C ILE A 401 16.64 12.98 -19.15
N ILE A 402 16.57 11.82 -18.48
CA ILE A 402 16.83 10.52 -19.12
C ILE A 402 15.82 10.27 -20.24
N LEU A 403 14.53 10.46 -19.98
CA LEU A 403 13.47 10.20 -20.97
C LEU A 403 13.58 11.11 -22.20
N LEU A 404 13.81 12.41 -21.99
CA LEU A 404 13.98 13.37 -23.08
C LEU A 404 15.29 13.17 -23.85
N SER A 405 16.35 12.68 -23.18
CA SER A 405 17.59 12.28 -23.85
C SER A 405 17.39 11.03 -24.71
N LEU A 406 16.63 10.04 -24.23
CA LEU A 406 16.26 8.85 -25.02
C LEU A 406 15.39 9.22 -26.22
N LEU A 407 14.47 10.17 -26.07
CA LEU A 407 13.68 10.72 -27.18
C LEU A 407 14.59 11.32 -28.27
N LEU A 408 15.54 12.18 -27.88
CA LEU A 408 16.50 12.78 -28.80
C LEU A 408 17.40 11.72 -29.47
N ALA A 409 17.80 10.69 -28.72
CA ALA A 409 18.63 9.59 -29.22
C ALA A 409 17.87 8.60 -30.12
N GLY A 410 16.54 8.69 -30.21
CA GLY A 410 15.73 7.82 -31.07
C GLY A 410 16.22 7.79 -32.51
N CYS A 411 16.25 6.59 -33.10
CA CYS A 411 16.77 6.34 -34.45
C CYS A 411 18.20 6.85 -34.76
N SER A 412 19.04 7.06 -33.75
CA SER A 412 20.44 7.48 -33.94
C SER A 412 21.43 6.30 -33.99
N SER A 413 20.99 5.08 -33.64
CA SER A 413 21.85 3.90 -33.50
C SER A 413 21.13 2.61 -33.90
N THR A 414 21.88 1.67 -34.47
CA THR A 414 21.46 0.31 -34.86
C THR A 414 21.25 -0.63 -33.65
N SER A 415 21.36 -0.13 -32.41
CA SER A 415 21.03 -0.91 -31.21
C SER A 415 19.56 -1.39 -31.25
N PRO A 416 19.22 -2.65 -30.87
CA PRO A 416 17.89 -3.22 -31.08
C PRO A 416 16.70 -2.41 -30.56
N LEU A 417 16.89 -1.61 -29.51
CA LEU A 417 15.82 -0.83 -28.87
C LEU A 417 15.68 0.60 -29.42
N ILE A 418 16.75 1.19 -29.95
CA ILE A 418 16.79 2.62 -30.35
C ILE A 418 15.93 2.94 -31.58
N PRO A 419 15.85 2.09 -32.62
CA PRO A 419 14.93 2.26 -33.74
C PRO A 419 13.45 2.15 -33.34
N GLY A 420 13.15 1.63 -32.13
CA GLY A 420 11.81 1.62 -31.55
C GLY A 420 11.33 2.99 -31.07
N ILE A 421 12.23 3.97 -30.97
CA ILE A 421 11.93 5.36 -30.63
C ILE A 421 12.10 6.18 -31.92
N PHE A 422 10.99 6.55 -32.54
CA PHE A 422 10.94 7.31 -33.79
C PHE A 422 9.80 8.33 -33.73
N LEU A 423 9.90 9.39 -34.53
CA LEU A 423 8.87 10.42 -34.68
C LEU A 423 7.82 9.96 -35.70
N ILE A 424 8.31 9.56 -36.87
CA ILE A 424 7.52 9.04 -37.99
C ILE A 424 8.16 7.78 -38.57
N SER A 425 7.32 6.85 -39.01
CA SER A 425 7.69 5.65 -39.76
C SER A 425 6.93 5.66 -41.08
N LEU A 426 7.61 5.38 -42.18
CA LEU A 426 7.06 5.20 -43.52
C LEU A 426 7.50 3.83 -44.02
N TRP A 427 6.61 3.03 -44.58
CA TRP A 427 7.00 1.74 -45.15
C TRP A 427 6.14 1.33 -46.33
N TYR A 428 6.72 0.55 -47.23
CA TYR A 428 5.97 -0.06 -48.32
C TYR A 428 5.13 -1.22 -47.79
N GLU A 429 3.83 -1.18 -48.08
CA GLU A 429 2.89 -2.25 -47.79
C GLU A 429 1.74 -2.14 -48.79
N LYS A 430 1.39 -3.25 -49.44
CA LYS A 430 0.21 -3.30 -50.31
C LYS A 430 -1.05 -3.43 -49.47
N TYR A 431 -2.00 -2.52 -49.66
CA TYR A 431 -3.31 -2.60 -49.03
C TYR A 431 -4.40 -2.11 -50.00
N THR A 432 -5.66 -2.42 -49.68
CA THR A 432 -6.79 -1.98 -50.51
C THR A 432 -6.87 -0.45 -50.50
N PRO A 433 -6.74 0.21 -51.67
CA PRO A 433 -6.85 1.67 -51.76
C PRO A 433 -8.19 2.18 -51.24
N THR A 434 -8.16 3.36 -50.61
CA THR A 434 -9.38 4.09 -50.26
C THR A 434 -9.73 5.06 -51.39
N TYR A 435 -10.95 4.97 -51.91
CA TYR A 435 -11.43 5.86 -52.96
C TYR A 435 -12.39 6.90 -52.40
N SER A 436 -12.27 8.15 -52.85
CA SER A 436 -13.09 9.26 -52.39
C SER A 436 -13.50 10.19 -53.53
N THR A 437 -14.63 10.88 -53.38
CA THR A 437 -15.14 11.84 -54.37
C THR A 437 -14.23 13.05 -54.58
N GLU A 438 -13.32 13.31 -53.65
CA GLU A 438 -12.33 14.40 -53.71
C GLU A 438 -11.09 14.04 -54.55
N GLN A 439 -10.94 12.76 -54.96
CA GLN A 439 -9.84 12.34 -55.82
C GLN A 439 -10.15 12.65 -57.28
N VAL A 440 -9.38 13.58 -57.87
CA VAL A 440 -9.53 13.98 -59.28
C VAL A 440 -9.12 12.87 -60.24
N ASP A 441 -8.06 12.12 -59.91
CA ASP A 441 -7.61 10.95 -60.67
C ASP A 441 -7.38 9.75 -59.73
N PRO A 442 -8.40 8.91 -59.51
CA PRO A 442 -8.28 7.68 -58.73
C PRO A 442 -7.30 6.65 -59.34
N GLY A 443 -7.01 6.74 -60.64
CA GLY A 443 -6.15 5.82 -61.39
C GLY A 443 -4.67 5.95 -61.02
N VAL A 444 -4.25 7.09 -60.47
CA VAL A 444 -2.88 7.32 -59.96
C VAL A 444 -2.47 6.26 -58.95
N THR A 445 -3.41 5.77 -58.14
CA THR A 445 -3.14 4.70 -57.15
C THR A 445 -2.59 3.43 -57.81
N GLN A 446 -3.15 3.03 -58.97
CA GLN A 446 -2.67 1.86 -59.70
C GLN A 446 -1.28 2.09 -60.31
N ALA A 447 -1.01 3.31 -60.78
CA ALA A 447 0.31 3.68 -61.31
C ALA A 447 1.38 3.63 -60.20
N ILE A 448 1.08 4.16 -59.01
CA ILE A 448 1.95 4.08 -57.84
C ILE A 448 2.18 2.61 -57.44
N ALA A 449 1.13 1.78 -57.40
CA ALA A 449 1.27 0.36 -57.08
C ALA A 449 2.18 -0.39 -58.08
N ASN A 450 2.11 -0.05 -59.37
CA ASN A 450 2.98 -0.62 -60.40
C ASN A 450 4.44 -0.18 -60.23
N ILE A 451 4.69 1.07 -59.82
CA ILE A 451 6.04 1.58 -59.53
C ILE A 451 6.61 0.92 -58.27
N VAL A 452 5.82 0.80 -57.21
CA VAL A 452 6.25 0.19 -55.93
C VAL A 452 6.55 -1.31 -56.10
N GLY A 453 5.84 -1.99 -57.00
CA GLY A 453 6.15 -3.39 -57.32
C GLY A 453 6.07 -4.26 -56.08
N ASN A 454 7.15 -4.94 -55.70
CA ASN A 454 7.23 -5.75 -54.47
C ASN A 454 8.25 -5.19 -53.47
N ALA A 455 8.54 -3.89 -53.54
CA ALA A 455 9.50 -3.25 -52.64
C ALA A 455 9.11 -3.47 -51.17
N GLN A 456 10.09 -3.83 -50.35
CA GLN A 456 9.96 -3.95 -48.91
C GLN A 456 11.03 -3.05 -48.29
N LEU A 457 10.58 -1.92 -47.74
CA LEU A 457 11.46 -0.99 -47.04
C LEU A 457 10.64 -0.26 -45.99
N GLY A 458 11.15 -0.25 -44.76
CA GLY A 458 10.65 0.61 -43.70
C GLY A 458 11.69 1.65 -43.34
N VAL A 459 11.28 2.91 -43.24
CA VAL A 459 12.11 4.05 -42.88
C VAL A 459 11.53 4.71 -41.64
N ARG A 460 12.36 4.89 -40.62
CA ARG A 460 12.01 5.58 -39.37
C ARG A 460 12.88 6.79 -39.17
N VAL A 461 12.29 7.88 -38.70
CA VAL A 461 13.00 9.14 -38.46
C VAL A 461 12.99 9.46 -36.99
N GLY A 462 14.15 9.77 -36.43
CA GLY A 462 14.31 10.38 -35.12
C GLY A 462 14.86 11.80 -35.23
N TYR A 463 15.21 12.41 -34.09
CA TYR A 463 15.72 13.78 -34.06
C TYR A 463 17.06 13.95 -34.77
N PHE A 464 17.96 12.99 -34.63
CA PHE A 464 19.33 13.08 -35.17
C PHE A 464 19.65 12.05 -36.24
N GLY A 465 18.76 11.11 -36.52
CA GLY A 465 19.05 9.99 -37.43
C GLY A 465 17.83 9.41 -38.12
N ILE A 466 18.12 8.59 -39.12
CA ILE A 466 17.16 7.85 -39.92
C ILE A 466 17.58 6.38 -39.86
N CYS A 467 16.62 5.49 -39.67
CA CYS A 467 16.82 4.05 -39.66
C CYS A 467 16.04 3.39 -40.79
N ILE A 468 16.67 2.47 -41.53
CA ILE A 468 16.02 1.70 -42.59
C ILE A 468 15.97 0.21 -42.26
N ASN A 469 14.95 -0.49 -42.74
CA ASN A 469 14.78 -1.94 -42.62
C ASN A 469 14.37 -2.51 -43.98
N ARG A 470 15.14 -3.47 -44.51
CA ARG A 470 15.05 -3.92 -45.90
C ARG A 470 14.31 -5.25 -46.09
N ASP A 471 14.38 -6.17 -45.12
CA ASP A 471 13.88 -7.55 -45.30
C ASP A 471 13.36 -8.16 -43.98
N ALA A 472 12.60 -7.40 -43.19
CA ALA A 472 12.15 -7.77 -41.84
C ALA A 472 13.30 -8.11 -40.85
N GLY A 473 14.54 -7.75 -41.19
CA GLY A 473 15.75 -7.90 -40.38
C GLY A 473 15.96 -6.75 -39.38
N GLY A 474 17.20 -6.53 -38.95
CA GLY A 474 17.55 -5.40 -38.09
C GLY A 474 17.49 -4.04 -38.82
N TYR A 475 17.27 -2.97 -38.07
CA TYR A 475 17.34 -1.60 -38.59
C TYR A 475 18.78 -1.14 -38.74
N ILE A 476 19.11 -0.45 -39.83
CA ILE A 476 20.41 0.22 -40.03
C ILE A 476 20.19 1.71 -39.93
N CYS A 477 20.89 2.36 -39.00
CA CYS A 477 20.69 3.78 -38.69
C CYS A 477 21.89 4.65 -39.07
N SER A 478 21.62 5.86 -39.56
CA SER A 478 22.63 6.87 -39.90
C SER A 478 22.05 8.27 -39.74
N ASN A 479 22.90 9.24 -39.42
CA ASN A 479 22.56 10.66 -39.47
C ASN A 479 22.64 11.24 -40.90
N ASN A 480 23.32 10.53 -41.80
CA ASN A 480 23.47 10.88 -43.21
C ASN A 480 22.63 9.94 -44.07
N ALA A 481 21.57 10.47 -44.66
CA ALA A 481 20.66 9.73 -45.54
C ALA A 481 21.37 9.14 -46.77
N THR A 482 22.38 9.83 -47.30
CA THR A 482 23.16 9.37 -48.47
C THR A 482 23.82 8.02 -48.20
N ALA A 483 24.42 7.85 -47.02
CA ALA A 483 25.07 6.61 -46.61
C ALA A 483 24.08 5.43 -46.47
N LEU A 484 22.80 5.70 -46.23
CA LEU A 484 21.75 4.67 -46.19
C LEU A 484 21.34 4.22 -47.60
N VAL A 485 21.32 5.15 -48.56
CA VAL A 485 20.91 4.91 -49.95
C VAL A 485 22.03 4.29 -50.79
N GLU A 486 23.31 4.49 -50.45
CA GLU A 486 24.45 3.87 -51.15
C GLU A 486 24.35 2.34 -51.27
N ASN A 487 23.63 1.72 -50.33
CA ASN A 487 23.44 0.27 -50.31
C ASN A 487 22.01 -0.14 -50.72
N LEU A 488 21.19 0.77 -51.28
CA LEU A 488 19.83 0.51 -51.76
C LEU A 488 19.80 0.54 -53.29
N SER A 489 19.01 -0.36 -53.88
CA SER A 489 18.71 -0.36 -55.31
C SER A 489 17.35 0.30 -55.60
N MET A 490 17.10 0.66 -56.86
CA MET A 490 15.88 1.38 -57.27
C MET A 490 14.60 0.59 -56.98
N ASP A 491 14.66 -0.73 -57.05
CA ASP A 491 13.57 -1.65 -56.72
C ASP A 491 13.30 -1.78 -55.22
N GLN A 492 14.25 -1.39 -54.36
CA GLN A 492 14.09 -1.38 -52.91
C GLN A 492 13.47 -0.07 -52.38
N ASP A 493 13.76 1.08 -53.02
CA ASP A 493 13.16 2.37 -52.66
C ASP A 493 12.57 3.14 -53.86
N PRO A 494 11.57 2.59 -54.56
CA PRO A 494 11.08 3.15 -55.83
C PRO A 494 10.39 4.53 -55.72
N LEU A 495 9.87 4.89 -54.54
CA LEU A 495 9.28 6.21 -54.25
C LEU A 495 10.20 7.13 -53.44
N ASN A 496 11.47 6.74 -53.23
CA ASN A 496 12.45 7.52 -52.48
C ASN A 496 12.00 7.85 -51.03
N LEU A 497 11.45 6.87 -50.30
CA LEU A 497 11.03 7.06 -48.90
C LEU A 497 12.18 7.53 -48.01
N VAL A 498 13.42 7.14 -48.27
CA VAL A 498 14.58 7.64 -47.50
C VAL A 498 14.80 9.13 -47.72
N TRP A 499 14.59 9.63 -48.95
CA TRP A 499 14.70 11.06 -49.26
C TRP A 499 13.56 11.87 -48.63
N VAL A 500 12.32 11.38 -48.70
CA VAL A 500 11.15 11.99 -48.03
C VAL A 500 11.37 12.05 -46.52
N ALA A 501 11.84 10.96 -45.92
CA ALA A 501 12.19 10.88 -44.50
C ALA A 501 13.30 11.86 -44.11
N ALA A 502 14.32 12.03 -44.96
CA ALA A 502 15.39 13.00 -44.74
C ALA A 502 14.87 14.44 -44.78
N THR A 503 13.96 14.75 -45.71
CA THR A 503 13.33 16.07 -45.78
C THR A 503 12.53 16.37 -44.52
N PHE A 504 11.77 15.40 -44.00
CA PHE A 504 11.08 15.58 -42.71
C PHE A 504 12.08 15.86 -41.57
N LYS A 505 13.15 15.08 -41.46
CA LYS A 505 14.19 15.30 -40.42
C LYS A 505 14.82 16.69 -40.52
N ASP A 506 15.24 17.09 -41.71
CA ASP A 506 16.10 18.27 -41.87
C ASP A 506 15.30 19.58 -41.98
N ALA A 507 14.06 19.55 -42.48
CA ALA A 507 13.25 20.74 -42.69
C ALA A 507 12.16 20.97 -41.62
N VAL A 508 11.72 19.91 -40.91
CA VAL A 508 10.55 19.98 -40.01
C VAL A 508 10.93 19.76 -38.56
N VAL A 509 11.87 18.85 -38.29
CA VAL A 509 12.26 18.49 -36.92
C VAL A 509 13.25 19.49 -36.35
N PHE A 510 12.98 20.00 -35.14
CA PHE A 510 13.83 20.98 -34.46
C PHE A 510 14.25 20.49 -33.06
N PRO A 511 15.46 19.91 -32.90
CA PRO A 511 15.92 19.37 -31.62
C PRO A 511 16.39 20.43 -30.61
N TYR A 512 16.78 21.62 -31.08
CA TYR A 512 17.55 22.56 -30.25
C TYR A 512 16.76 23.11 -29.05
N LEU A 513 15.43 23.27 -29.17
CA LEU A 513 14.60 23.65 -28.02
C LEU A 513 14.65 22.60 -26.89
N LEU A 514 14.61 21.31 -27.24
CA LEU A 514 14.76 20.23 -26.26
C LEU A 514 16.17 20.20 -25.65
N ILE A 515 17.20 20.44 -26.45
CA ILE A 515 18.59 20.50 -25.94
C ILE A 515 18.73 21.61 -24.91
N VAL A 516 18.23 22.82 -25.22
CA VAL A 516 18.26 23.94 -24.27
C VAL A 516 17.43 23.60 -23.03
N ALA A 517 16.25 23.00 -23.19
CA ALA A 517 15.43 22.58 -22.05
C ALA A 517 16.15 21.58 -21.13
N LEU A 518 16.87 20.61 -21.69
CA LEU A 518 17.68 19.64 -20.95
C LEU A 518 18.82 20.32 -20.17
N ILE A 519 19.51 21.28 -20.80
CA ILE A 519 20.56 22.06 -20.14
C ILE A 519 19.97 22.84 -18.94
N LEU A 520 18.84 23.51 -19.13
CA LEU A 520 18.17 24.25 -18.05
C LEU A 520 17.71 23.33 -16.91
N ALA A 521 17.12 22.17 -17.23
CA ALA A 521 16.71 21.17 -16.24
C ALA A 521 17.91 20.61 -15.46
N PHE A 522 19.04 20.39 -16.14
CA PHE A 522 20.29 19.95 -15.51
C PHE A 522 20.86 21.02 -14.57
N PHE A 523 20.84 22.30 -14.95
CA PHE A 523 21.20 23.38 -14.03
C PHE A 523 20.27 23.45 -12.82
N THR A 524 18.96 23.29 -13.00
CA THR A 524 18.03 23.17 -11.86
C THR A 524 18.41 22.00 -10.96
N PHE A 525 18.74 20.83 -11.51
CA PHE A 525 19.19 19.67 -10.73
C PHE A 525 20.41 20.00 -9.86
N ILE A 526 21.42 20.69 -10.44
CA ILE A 526 22.61 21.13 -9.69
C ILE A 526 22.24 22.13 -8.60
N LEU A 527 21.34 23.09 -8.88
CA LEU A 527 20.91 24.07 -7.88
C LEU A 527 20.15 23.42 -6.73
N LEU A 528 19.33 22.40 -6.98
CA LEU A 528 18.66 21.65 -5.92
C LEU A 528 19.66 20.84 -5.07
N ALA A 529 20.77 20.40 -5.65
CA ALA A 529 21.84 19.71 -4.91
C ALA A 529 22.58 20.63 -3.91
N THR A 530 22.47 21.96 -4.05
CA THR A 530 23.05 22.91 -3.08
C THR A 530 22.11 23.20 -1.91
N PHE A 531 20.91 22.63 -1.89
CA PHE A 531 19.96 22.86 -0.81
C PHE A 531 20.46 22.22 0.48
N PRO A 532 20.34 22.93 1.62
CA PRO A 532 20.83 22.43 2.89
C PRO A 532 20.12 21.14 3.28
N GLY A 533 20.94 20.17 3.70
CA GLY A 533 20.50 18.93 4.32
C GLY A 533 20.13 19.15 5.79
N TRP A 534 19.83 18.06 6.48
CA TRP A 534 19.79 18.07 7.94
C TRP A 534 21.23 18.09 8.48
N HIS A 535 21.49 18.91 9.49
CA HIS A 535 22.74 18.89 10.22
C HIS A 535 22.48 19.13 11.72
N GLU A 536 23.33 18.54 12.57
CA GLU A 536 23.26 18.71 14.01
C GLU A 536 23.85 20.08 14.39
N GLU A 537 23.07 20.89 15.12
CA GLU A 537 23.53 22.10 15.80
C GLU A 537 23.37 21.95 17.30
N ARG A 538 24.35 22.44 18.06
CA ARG A 538 24.28 22.43 19.51
C ARG A 538 23.53 23.66 20.00
N ASP A 539 22.39 23.47 20.64
CA ASP A 539 21.55 24.54 21.17
C ASP A 539 22.26 25.26 22.32
N GLU A 540 22.54 26.56 22.16
CA GLU A 540 23.26 27.39 23.13
C GLU A 540 22.50 27.59 24.46
N ARG A 541 21.17 27.39 24.49
CA ARG A 541 20.36 27.52 25.73
C ARG A 541 20.26 26.23 26.52
N THR A 542 20.21 25.08 25.86
CA THR A 542 19.98 23.78 26.51
C THR A 542 21.21 22.89 26.55
N GLY A 543 22.24 23.21 25.74
CA GLY A 543 23.47 22.44 25.61
C GLY A 543 23.31 21.10 24.88
N SER A 544 22.10 20.82 24.36
CA SER A 544 21.72 19.59 23.67
C SER A 544 21.96 19.69 22.16
N ASP A 545 22.30 18.58 21.51
CA ASP A 545 22.45 18.51 20.07
C ASP A 545 21.06 18.38 19.43
N VAL A 546 20.74 19.29 18.50
CA VAL A 546 19.44 19.40 17.83
C VAL A 546 19.64 19.30 16.32
N ASP A 547 18.86 18.45 15.66
CA ASP A 547 18.84 18.37 14.19
C ASP A 547 18.12 19.59 13.60
N VAL A 548 18.87 20.47 12.96
CA VAL A 548 18.35 21.66 12.29
C VAL A 548 18.38 21.45 10.78
N LYS A 549 17.31 21.84 10.10
CA LYS A 549 17.28 21.93 8.64
C LYS A 549 17.09 23.39 8.23
N PRO A 550 18.13 24.06 7.74
CA PRO A 550 18.02 25.43 7.26
C PRO A 550 17.06 25.54 6.07
N PHE A 551 16.42 26.70 5.93
CA PHE A 551 15.70 27.01 4.70
C PHE A 551 16.68 27.15 3.52
N PRO A 552 16.33 26.65 2.32
CA PRO A 552 17.13 26.89 1.14
C PRO A 552 17.20 28.38 0.81
N SER A 553 18.32 28.80 0.26
CA SER A 553 18.54 30.19 -0.14
C SER A 553 17.43 30.67 -1.09
N ARG A 554 16.78 31.80 -0.75
CA ARG A 554 15.69 32.39 -1.55
C ARG A 554 16.11 32.69 -3.00
N PRO A 555 17.27 33.34 -3.26
CA PRO A 555 17.76 33.53 -4.63
C PRO A 555 17.95 32.23 -5.41
N VAL A 556 18.54 31.21 -4.78
CA VAL A 556 18.79 29.91 -5.43
C VAL A 556 17.46 29.22 -5.77
N SER A 557 16.51 29.24 -4.85
CA SER A 557 15.17 28.66 -5.05
C SER A 557 14.40 29.36 -6.17
N GLN A 558 14.46 30.69 -6.26
CA GLN A 558 13.81 31.47 -7.32
C GLN A 558 14.43 31.22 -8.69
N VAL A 559 15.77 31.16 -8.78
CA VAL A 559 16.47 30.83 -10.03
C VAL A 559 16.13 29.39 -10.45
N ALA A 560 16.14 28.43 -9.53
CA ALA A 560 15.76 27.05 -9.80
C ALA A 560 14.32 26.94 -10.37
N LEU A 561 13.37 27.69 -9.78
CA LEU A 561 11.99 27.76 -10.26
C LEU A 561 11.90 28.36 -11.67
N ALA A 562 12.61 29.46 -11.94
CA ALA A 562 12.60 30.11 -13.24
C ALA A 562 13.16 29.21 -14.34
N LEU A 563 14.28 28.53 -14.08
CA LEU A 563 14.93 27.63 -15.04
C LEU A 563 14.05 26.42 -15.36
N ILE A 564 13.43 25.78 -14.36
CA ILE A 564 12.57 24.63 -14.61
C ILE A 564 11.27 25.01 -15.31
N PHE A 565 10.73 26.19 -15.02
CA PHE A 565 9.56 26.71 -15.70
C PHE A 565 9.84 26.95 -17.19
N ILE A 566 10.93 27.63 -17.53
CA ILE A 566 11.34 27.86 -18.93
C ILE A 566 11.62 26.51 -19.63
N SER A 567 12.31 25.59 -18.95
CA SER A 567 12.54 24.23 -19.46
C SER A 567 11.22 23.53 -19.81
N SER A 568 10.23 23.56 -18.89
CA SER A 568 8.93 22.94 -19.12
C SER A 568 8.18 23.53 -20.32
N ILE A 569 8.27 24.85 -20.55
CA ILE A 569 7.70 25.51 -21.73
C ILE A 569 8.39 25.03 -23.00
N PHE A 570 9.72 24.97 -23.02
CA PHE A 570 10.46 24.53 -24.20
C PHE A 570 10.17 23.07 -24.54
N VAL A 571 10.03 22.19 -23.54
CA VAL A 571 9.58 20.81 -23.76
C VAL A 571 8.15 20.78 -24.29
N LEU A 572 7.22 21.55 -23.72
CA LEU A 572 5.84 21.63 -24.21
C LEU A 572 5.79 22.02 -25.69
N VAL A 573 6.45 23.11 -26.05
CA VAL A 573 6.50 23.61 -27.42
C VAL A 573 7.11 22.56 -28.34
N SER A 574 8.22 21.94 -27.94
CA SER A 574 8.90 20.93 -28.75
C SER A 574 8.06 19.67 -28.97
N VAL A 575 7.45 19.15 -27.89
CA VAL A 575 6.64 17.93 -27.93
C VAL A 575 5.36 18.16 -28.75
N LEU A 576 4.73 19.33 -28.60
CA LEU A 576 3.54 19.69 -29.35
C LEU A 576 3.87 19.90 -30.84
N TRP A 577 4.97 20.59 -31.14
CA TRP A 577 5.48 20.78 -32.50
C TRP A 577 5.77 19.45 -33.20
N GLN A 578 6.56 18.57 -32.57
CA GLN A 578 6.91 17.29 -33.20
C GLN A 578 5.68 16.39 -33.41
N HIS A 579 4.72 16.43 -32.48
CA HIS A 579 3.56 15.54 -32.53
C HIS A 579 2.65 15.93 -33.70
N THR A 580 2.30 17.21 -33.79
CA THR A 580 1.46 17.71 -34.88
C THR A 580 2.16 17.57 -36.23
N ALA A 581 3.46 17.86 -36.30
CA ALA A 581 4.25 17.68 -37.51
C ALA A 581 4.30 16.22 -37.98
N SER A 582 4.53 15.27 -37.06
CA SER A 582 4.63 13.84 -37.39
C SER A 582 3.27 13.29 -37.84
N VAL A 583 2.18 13.68 -37.18
CA VAL A 583 0.82 13.27 -37.58
C VAL A 583 0.48 13.80 -38.97
N ALA A 584 0.72 15.10 -39.22
CA ALA A 584 0.45 15.71 -40.51
C ALA A 584 1.26 15.06 -41.63
N ALA A 585 2.57 14.88 -41.43
CA ALA A 585 3.46 14.28 -42.42
C ALA A 585 3.11 12.80 -42.69
N ALA A 586 2.76 12.03 -41.65
CA ALA A 586 2.35 10.63 -41.78
C ALA A 586 1.07 10.52 -42.63
N THR A 587 0.02 11.26 -42.26
CA THR A 587 -1.26 11.24 -42.98
C THR A 587 -1.08 11.64 -44.45
N ILE A 588 -0.37 12.74 -44.73
CA ILE A 588 -0.13 13.20 -46.10
C ILE A 588 0.66 12.17 -46.90
N ALA A 589 1.70 11.56 -46.33
CA ALA A 589 2.51 10.56 -47.01
C ALA A 589 1.72 9.29 -47.35
N GLN A 590 0.85 8.84 -46.43
CA GLN A 590 0.01 7.67 -46.65
C GLN A 590 -1.12 7.91 -47.64
N ASP A 591 -1.75 9.09 -47.60
CA ASP A 591 -2.80 9.45 -48.56
C ASP A 591 -2.21 9.65 -49.97
N LEU A 592 -1.01 10.22 -50.08
CA LEU A 592 -0.31 10.34 -51.36
C LEU A 592 0.11 8.98 -51.93
N GLY A 593 0.57 8.07 -51.06
CA GLY A 593 0.97 6.71 -51.41
C GLY A 593 -0.15 5.67 -51.34
N ASN A 594 -1.42 6.09 -51.42
CA ASN A 594 -2.60 5.26 -51.20
C ASN A 594 -2.48 3.87 -51.83
N GLY A 595 -2.69 2.84 -51.02
CA GLY A 595 -2.60 1.42 -51.40
C GLY A 595 -1.18 0.84 -51.48
N SER A 596 -0.12 1.65 -51.34
CA SER A 596 1.27 1.21 -51.50
C SER A 596 2.25 1.67 -50.41
N VAL A 597 1.96 2.77 -49.71
CA VAL A 597 2.76 3.29 -48.60
C VAL A 597 1.90 3.41 -47.36
N LYS A 598 2.33 2.81 -46.26
CA LYS A 598 1.77 3.07 -44.93
C LYS A 598 2.69 3.95 -44.12
N SER A 599 2.08 4.67 -43.19
CA SER A 599 2.77 5.56 -42.27
C SER A 599 2.33 5.29 -40.83
N GLY A 600 3.14 5.77 -39.88
CA GLY A 600 2.81 5.68 -38.47
C GLY A 600 3.59 6.69 -37.65
N VAL A 601 3.00 7.12 -36.54
CA VAL A 601 3.63 8.01 -35.56
C VAL A 601 4.16 7.16 -34.42
N GLY A 602 5.38 7.45 -33.95
CA GLY A 602 5.99 6.64 -32.90
C GLY A 602 5.40 6.93 -31.53
N THR A 603 4.59 5.99 -31.03
CA THR A 603 3.95 6.07 -29.72
C THR A 603 4.97 6.18 -28.59
N SER A 604 6.08 5.43 -28.67
CA SER A 604 7.18 5.51 -27.69
C SER A 604 7.76 6.93 -27.59
N ALA A 605 8.00 7.60 -28.72
CA ALA A 605 8.51 8.96 -28.72
C ALA A 605 7.51 9.96 -28.10
N MET A 606 6.21 9.77 -28.39
CA MET A 606 5.15 10.59 -27.79
C MET A 606 5.07 10.41 -26.28
N VAL A 607 5.12 9.16 -25.79
CA VAL A 607 5.10 8.87 -24.35
C VAL A 607 6.32 9.47 -23.66
N LEU A 608 7.53 9.27 -24.21
CA LEU A 608 8.77 9.83 -23.63
C LEU A 608 8.72 11.37 -23.53
N GLY A 609 8.22 12.05 -24.57
CA GLY A 609 8.09 13.50 -24.59
C GLY A 609 7.05 14.02 -23.60
N TRP A 610 5.81 13.52 -23.67
CA TRP A 610 4.71 14.00 -22.81
C TRP A 610 4.91 13.62 -21.34
N PHE A 611 5.42 12.43 -21.07
CA PHE A 611 5.72 12.02 -19.70
C PHE A 611 6.87 12.85 -19.12
N GLY A 612 7.94 13.10 -19.90
CA GLY A 612 9.00 14.02 -19.53
C GLY A 612 8.48 15.43 -19.20
N PHE A 613 7.58 15.97 -20.03
CA PHE A 613 6.93 17.26 -19.78
C PHE A 613 6.16 17.29 -18.45
N VAL A 614 5.32 16.29 -18.19
CA VAL A 614 4.50 16.20 -16.95
C VAL A 614 5.40 16.18 -15.71
N LEU A 615 6.51 15.43 -15.75
CA LEU A 615 7.48 15.41 -14.65
C LEU A 615 8.07 16.80 -14.37
N LEU A 616 8.44 17.56 -15.40
CA LEU A 616 8.95 18.93 -15.23
C LEU A 616 7.90 19.90 -14.69
N ILE A 617 6.62 19.70 -15.02
CA ILE A 617 5.52 20.50 -14.45
C ILE A 617 5.32 20.18 -12.97
N ILE A 618 5.33 18.91 -12.58
CA ILE A 618 5.24 18.50 -11.16
C ILE A 618 6.38 19.13 -10.37
N VAL A 619 7.60 19.13 -10.91
CA VAL A 619 8.76 19.78 -10.28
C VAL A 619 8.58 21.29 -10.16
N THR A 620 8.10 21.94 -11.21
CA THR A 620 7.79 23.39 -11.20
C THR A 620 6.79 23.74 -10.09
N ILE A 621 5.70 22.99 -10.00
CA ILE A 621 4.67 23.18 -8.95
C ILE A 621 5.25 22.88 -7.57
N GLY A 622 6.04 21.82 -7.43
CA GLY A 622 6.68 21.46 -6.16
C GLY A 622 7.61 22.55 -5.64
N LEU A 623 8.46 23.13 -6.50
CA LEU A 623 9.31 24.26 -6.13
C LEU A 623 8.48 25.50 -5.77
N LEU A 624 7.41 25.79 -6.52
CA LEU A 624 6.52 26.91 -6.22
C LEU A 624 5.85 26.76 -4.84
N VAL A 625 5.30 25.59 -4.55
CA VAL A 625 4.67 25.28 -3.25
C VAL A 625 5.68 25.44 -2.12
N MET A 626 6.88 24.87 -2.28
CA MET A 626 7.95 25.00 -1.29
C MET A 626 8.32 26.48 -1.02
N ILE A 627 8.48 27.30 -2.06
CA ILE A 627 8.79 28.72 -1.91
C ILE A 627 7.65 29.46 -1.19
N ILE A 628 6.40 29.19 -1.55
CA ILE A 628 5.23 29.80 -0.90
C ILE A 628 5.16 29.38 0.57
N SER A 629 5.37 28.10 0.89
CA SER A 629 5.37 27.59 2.25
C SER A 629 6.43 28.27 3.12
N ILE A 630 7.65 28.49 2.59
CA ILE A 630 8.71 29.21 3.31
C ILE A 630 8.28 30.65 3.59
N VAL A 631 7.72 31.36 2.59
CA VAL A 631 7.26 32.74 2.75
C VAL A 631 6.12 32.85 3.77
N VAL A 632 5.21 31.87 3.82
CA VAL A 632 4.12 31.83 4.81
C VAL A 632 4.67 31.56 6.21
N LEU A 633 5.61 30.63 6.35
CA LEU A 633 6.24 30.32 7.65
C LEU A 633 6.99 31.53 8.20
N ASP A 634 7.82 32.20 7.37
CA ASP A 634 8.55 33.39 7.78
C ASP A 634 7.59 34.49 8.30
N ARG A 635 6.43 34.68 7.64
CA ARG A 635 5.42 35.64 8.08
C ARG A 635 4.70 35.28 9.37
N LEU A 636 4.62 34.00 9.72
CA LEU A 636 3.98 33.53 10.95
C LEU A 636 4.92 33.54 12.16
N THR A 637 6.24 33.62 11.92
CA THR A 637 7.28 33.67 12.96
C THR A 637 7.82 35.07 13.25
N ASP A 638 7.44 36.06 12.43
CA ASP A 638 7.82 37.47 12.58
C ASP A 638 6.82 38.29 13.44
N ASP A 639 5.76 37.67 13.97
CA ASP A 639 4.86 38.18 15.03
C ASP A 639 5.18 37.48 16.38
#